data_AF-A0A2D0IN68-F1
#
_entry.id   AF-A0A2D0IN68-F1
#
_cell.length_a   1.000
_cell.length_b   1.000
_cell.length_c   1.000
_cell.angle_alpha   90.00
_cell.angle_beta   90.00
_cell.angle_gamma   90.00
#
_symmetry.space_group_name_H-M   'P 1'
#
loop_
_entity.id
_entity.type
_entity.pdbx_description
1 polymer ?
#
loop_
_entity_poly.entity_id
_entity_poly.type
_entity_poly.pdbx_seq_one_letter_code
_entity_poly.pdbx_strand_id
1 'polypeptide(L)' 'MTDELKPCPFCGEEADIAEEYGGKYYIYCSGCSVEQTEPSKTEEEAITIWNQRGYNDGKNSA' A
#
# COMPACT_ATOMS: atom_id res chain seq x y z
N MET A 1 -1.61 7.06 -15.22
CA MET A 1 -2.54 7.57 -14.19
C MET A 1 -1.83 7.27 -12.89
N THR A 2 -1.31 8.30 -12.21
CA THR A 2 -0.72 8.13 -10.89
C THR A 2 -1.87 7.90 -9.91
N ASP A 3 -2.04 6.66 -9.45
CA ASP A 3 -3.02 6.33 -8.41
C ASP A 3 -2.58 7.05 -7.13
N GLU A 4 -3.50 7.73 -6.44
CA GLU A 4 -3.20 8.37 -5.15
C GLU A 4 -3.10 7.30 -4.06
N LEU A 5 -2.15 7.47 -3.13
CA LEU A 5 -1.96 6.54 -2.02
C LEU A 5 -3.17 6.58 -1.08
N LYS A 6 -3.87 5.45 -0.95
CA LYS A 6 -5.00 5.32 -0.02
C LYS A 6 -4.51 5.10 1.42
N PRO A 7 -5.28 5.54 2.43
CA PRO A 7 -4.97 5.29 3.83
C PRO A 7 -4.96 3.79 4.14
N CYS A 8 -4.46 3.44 5.31
CA CYS A 8 -4.36 2.08 5.78
C CYS A 8 -5.73 1.40 5.83
N PRO A 9 -5.94 0.26 5.13
CA PRO A 9 -7.23 -0.43 5.14
C PRO A 9 -7.55 -1.13 6.47
N PHE A 10 -6.60 -1.20 7.40
CA PHE A 10 -6.75 -1.89 8.68
C PHE A 10 -7.14 -0.94 9.82
N CYS A 11 -6.46 0.19 9.95
CA CYS A 11 -6.72 1.17 11.02
C CYS A 11 -7.29 2.51 10.52
N GLY A 12 -7.30 2.76 9.20
CA GLY A 12 -7.77 4.01 8.61
C GLY A 12 -6.81 5.19 8.71
N GLU A 13 -5.65 5.03 9.36
CA GLU A 13 -4.61 6.07 9.44
C GLU A 13 -3.89 6.26 8.10
N GLU A 14 -3.16 7.36 7.98
CA GLU A 14 -2.33 7.64 6.81
C GLU A 14 -1.27 6.55 6.59
N ALA A 15 -1.01 6.27 5.31
CA ALA A 15 0.03 5.36 4.88
C ALA A 15 1.14 6.18 4.21
N ASP A 16 2.38 5.75 4.40
CA ASP A 16 3.57 6.44 3.92
C ASP A 16 4.36 5.55 2.97
N ILE A 17 5.00 6.18 1.99
CA ILE A 17 5.91 5.53 1.04
C ILE A 17 7.33 5.63 1.61
N ALA A 18 8.02 4.51 1.65
CA ALA A 18 9.43 4.42 2.01
C ALA A 18 10.24 3.81 0.86
N GLU A 19 11.47 4.32 0.68
CA GLU A 19 12.44 3.78 -0.27
C GLU A 19 13.52 2.98 0.48
N GLU A 20 13.69 1.71 0.12
CA GLU A 20 14.76 0.85 0.61
C GLU A 20 16.04 1.02 -0.23
N TYR A 21 17.19 0.81 0.40
CA TYR A 21 18.48 0.72 -0.27
C TYR A 21 18.44 -0.25 -1.46
N GLY A 22 18.63 0.28 -2.67
CA GLY A 22 18.53 -0.48 -3.91
C GLY A 22 17.43 0.00 -4.85
N GLY A 23 16.76 1.13 -4.53
CA GLY A 23 15.76 1.74 -5.39
C GLY A 23 14.46 0.95 -5.41
N LYS A 24 14.10 0.38 -4.26
CA LYS A 24 12.82 -0.31 -4.09
C LYS A 24 11.90 0.51 -3.18
N TYR A 25 10.63 0.51 -3.49
CA TYR A 25 9.59 1.27 -2.80
C TYR A 25 8.66 0.32 -2.07
N TYR A 26 8.32 0.65 -0.84
CA TYR A 26 7.31 -0.07 -0.09
C TYR A 26 6.43 0.93 0.66
N ILE A 27 5.22 0.50 1.01
CA ILE A 27 4.30 1.32 1.79
C ILE A 27 4.14 0.72 3.17
N TYR A 28 4.10 1.57 4.17
CA TYR A 28 3.88 1.17 5.55
C TYR A 28 2.90 2.12 6.24
N CYS A 29 2.26 1.61 7.28
CA CYS A 29 1.37 2.39 8.14
C CYS A 29 2.03 2.57 9.51
N SER A 30 2.27 3.81 9.89
CA SER A 30 2.82 4.16 11.21
C SER A 30 1.85 3.90 12.37
N GLY A 31 0.54 3.90 12.11
CA GLY A 31 -0.49 3.73 13.14
C GLY A 31 -0.66 2.27 13.62
N CYS A 32 -0.60 1.30 12.72
CA CYS A 32 -0.77 -0.12 13.06
C CYS A 32 0.44 -1.01 12.72
N SER A 33 1.53 -0.41 12.25
CA SER A 33 2.78 -1.10 11.86
C SER A 33 2.59 -2.17 10.78
N VAL A 34 1.53 -2.04 9.96
CA VAL A 34 1.34 -2.89 8.78
C VAL A 34 2.20 -2.34 7.64
N GLU A 35 2.93 -3.23 6.99
CA GLU A 35 3.81 -2.88 5.86
C GLU A 35 3.56 -3.76 4.63
N GLN A 36 4.00 -3.26 3.48
CA GLN A 36 4.04 -4.01 2.25
C GLN A 36 5.03 -5.17 2.34
N THR A 37 4.56 -6.35 1.93
CA THR A 37 5.30 -7.62 2.11
C THR A 37 6.42 -7.76 1.09
N GLU A 38 6.19 -7.27 -0.13
CA GLU A 38 7.19 -7.26 -1.19
C GLU A 38 7.37 -5.82 -1.67
N PRO A 39 8.59 -5.26 -1.56
CA PRO A 39 8.88 -3.93 -2.06
C PRO A 39 8.93 -3.93 -3.59
N SER A 40 8.32 -2.93 -4.20
CA SER A 40 8.21 -2.72 -5.64
C SER A 40 9.40 -1.95 -6.22
N LYS A 41 9.57 -2.01 -7.54
CA LYS A 41 10.65 -1.27 -8.22
C LYS A 41 10.32 0.20 -8.49
N THR A 42 9.05 0.55 -8.42
CA THR A 42 8.56 1.91 -8.66
C THR A 42 7.54 2.28 -7.59
N GLU A 43 7.45 3.57 -7.31
CA GLU A 43 6.46 4.13 -6.39
C GLU A 43 5.03 3.80 -6.82
N GLU A 44 4.71 3.97 -8.11
CA GLU A 44 3.37 3.68 -8.66
C GLU A 44 2.96 2.21 -8.48
N GLU A 45 3.91 1.28 -8.61
CA GLU A 45 3.63 -0.15 -8.41
C GLU A 45 3.41 -0.46 -6.92
N ALA A 46 4.20 0.16 -6.03
CA ALA A 46 3.99 0.05 -4.59
C ALA A 46 2.58 0.54 -4.22
N ILE A 47 2.18 1.71 -4.69
CA ILE A 47 0.85 2.30 -4.47
C ILE A 47 -0.26 1.38 -5.01
N THR A 48 -0.09 0.86 -6.23
CA THR A 48 -1.07 -0.05 -6.84
C THR A 48 -1.29 -1.29 -5.97
N ILE A 49 -0.21 -1.93 -5.51
CA ILE A 49 -0.29 -3.12 -4.64
C ILE A 49 -0.91 -2.76 -3.29
N TRP A 50 -0.56 -1.62 -2.69
CA TRP A 50 -1.13 -1.18 -1.43
C TRP A 50 -2.64 -0.92 -1.54
N ASN A 51 -3.06 -0.21 -2.58
CA ASN A 51 -4.46 0.14 -2.83
C ASN A 51 -5.36 -1.09 -3.07
N GLN A 52 -4.77 -2.26 -3.40
CA GLN A 52 -5.47 -3.54 -3.53
C GLN A 52 -5.74 -4.25 -2.18
N ARG A 53 -5.07 -3.89 -1.08
CA ARG A 53 -5.03 -4.69 0.17
C ARG A 53 -6.28 -4.68 1.06
N GLY A 54 -7.37 -4.06 0.66
CA GLY A 54 -8.55 -4.00 1.54
C GLY A 54 -9.70 -3.13 1.09
N TYR A 55 -9.58 -2.45 -0.04
CA TYR A 55 -10.75 -1.97 -0.77
C TYR A 55 -11.37 -3.11 -1.56
N ASN A 56 -11.72 -4.19 -0.87
CA ASN A 56 -12.70 -5.14 -1.36
C ASN A 56 -14.04 -4.40 -1.38
N ASP A 57 -14.30 -3.69 -2.48
CA ASP A 57 -15.66 -3.28 -2.82
C ASP A 57 -16.45 -4.58 -2.97
N GLY A 58 -17.27 -4.91 -1.97
CA GLY A 58 -17.71 -6.25 -1.64
C GLY A 58 -18.31 -7.05 -2.80
N LYS A 59 -17.48 -7.78 -3.55
CA LYS A 59 -17.94 -8.88 -4.39
C LYS A 59 -17.56 -10.20 -3.76
N ASN A 60 -18.40 -10.55 -2.78
CA ASN A 60 -18.74 -11.92 -2.48
C ASN A 60 -18.92 -12.72 -3.79
N SER A 61 -18.08 -13.72 -3.99
CA SER A 61 -18.30 -14.82 -4.95
C SER A 61 -17.92 -16.08 -4.15
N ALA A 62 -18.84 -16.64 -3.37
CA ALA A 62 -19.83 -17.65 -3.77
C ALA A 62 -19.15 -18.95 -4.23
#